data_AF-A0A7S3UUH7-F1
#
_entry.id   AF-A0A7S3UUH7-F1
#
_cell.length_a   1.000
_cell.length_b   1.000
_cell.length_c   1.000
_cell.angle_alpha   90.00
_cell.angle_beta   90.00
_cell.angle_gamma   90.00
#
_symmetry.space_group_name_H-M   'P 1'
#
loop_
_entity.id
_entity.type
_entity.pdbx_description
1 polymer ?
#
loop_
_entity_poly.entity_id
_entity_poly.type
_entity_poly.pdbx_seq_one_letter_code
_entity_poly.pdbx_strand_id
1 'polypeptide(L)'
;MRSQAEALRNQSSASDREEQAKRKKEAAKLEASAGALIDEKAAQLAHVKKVEDLLRSQRADFFDPVPEEHIAEITDAVIGRCAGPRLALGAADALYTAKFFQRLHALGAPKFSTLQYYDKVFKELTPTLFCSTEHEAAALGAHLDATLAVLKRWRFDEGAYREEAAARPGFCVNFVTEDAPRASHAEFNLVFDKWQTRIGKVAIAALRGGGGGKKKAGGGG
;
A
#
# COMPACT_ATOMS: atom_id res chain seq x y z
N MET A 1 60.58 35.23 19.84
CA MET A 1 59.40 34.66 20.52
C MET A 1 58.09 35.38 20.16
N ARG A 2 57.97 36.72 20.20
CA ARG A 2 56.71 37.43 19.85
C ARG A 2 56.21 37.21 18.40
N SER A 3 57.10 37.23 17.42
CA SER A 3 56.75 37.01 16.00
C SER A 3 56.17 35.61 15.69
N GLN A 4 56.63 34.56 16.39
CA GLN A 4 56.08 33.21 16.22
C GLN A 4 54.67 33.08 16.81
N ALA A 5 54.42 33.73 17.94
CA ALA A 5 53.10 33.73 18.58
C ALA A 5 52.04 34.48 17.74
N GLU A 6 52.42 35.58 17.07
CA GLU A 6 51.54 36.30 16.14
C GLU A 6 51.24 35.48 14.88
N ALA A 7 52.22 34.76 14.32
CA ALA A 7 52.01 33.90 13.17
C ALA A 7 51.04 32.74 13.46
N LEU A 8 51.19 32.08 14.62
CA LEU A 8 50.28 31.02 15.08
C LEU A 8 48.86 31.54 15.31
N ARG A 9 48.71 32.74 15.90
CA ARG A 9 47.41 33.38 16.11
C ARG A 9 46.73 33.74 14.79
N ASN A 10 47.49 34.21 13.81
CA ASN A 10 46.97 34.56 12.50
C ASN A 10 46.53 33.30 11.72
N GLN A 11 47.30 32.21 11.78
CA GLN A 11 46.93 30.90 11.21
C GLN A 11 45.65 30.33 11.84
N SER A 12 45.52 30.37 13.18
CA SER A 12 44.30 29.94 13.87
C SER A 12 43.09 30.75 13.41
N SER A 13 43.22 32.08 13.35
CA SER A 13 42.11 32.96 12.93
C SER A 13 41.71 32.78 11.46
N ALA A 14 42.66 32.40 10.59
CA ALA A 14 42.39 32.10 9.19
C ALA A 14 41.65 30.77 9.03
N SER A 15 42.06 29.75 9.79
CA SER A 15 41.37 28.45 9.87
C SER A 15 39.93 28.61 10.36
N ASP A 16 39.71 29.39 11.43
CA ASP A 16 38.38 29.65 11.98
C ASP A 16 37.46 30.37 10.96
N ARG A 17 38.00 31.35 10.22
CA ARG A 17 37.26 32.06 9.16
C ARG A 17 36.92 31.15 7.98
N GLU A 18 37.83 30.27 7.59
CA GLU A 18 37.58 29.30 6.52
C GLU A 18 36.51 28.29 6.93
N GLU A 19 36.55 27.80 8.17
CA GLU A 19 35.53 26.90 8.71
C GLU A 19 34.16 27.59 8.83
N GLN A 20 34.14 28.84 9.30
CA GLN A 20 32.91 29.64 9.40
C GLN A 20 32.32 29.95 8.01
N ALA A 21 33.16 30.20 7.00
CA ALA A 21 32.74 30.38 5.61
C ALA A 21 32.19 29.08 5.01
N LYS A 22 32.82 27.93 5.28
CA LYS A 22 32.31 26.61 4.88
C LYS A 22 30.94 26.33 5.50
N ARG A 23 30.79 26.54 6.82
CA ARG A 23 29.52 26.40 7.54
C ARG A 23 28.43 27.31 6.98
N LYS A 24 28.76 28.58 6.67
CA LYS A 24 27.80 29.53 6.08
C LYS A 24 27.37 29.11 4.67
N LYS A 25 28.30 28.61 3.85
CA LYS A 25 28.00 28.09 2.51
C LYS A 25 27.12 26.84 2.57
N GLU A 26 27.41 25.94 3.50
CA GLU A 26 26.61 24.73 3.73
C GLU A 26 25.22 25.06 4.26
N ALA A 27 25.10 25.99 5.20
CA ALA A 27 23.81 26.51 5.68
C ALA A 27 22.97 27.09 4.54
N ALA A 28 23.57 27.93 3.68
CA ALA A 28 22.87 28.48 2.53
C ALA A 28 22.42 27.39 1.53
N LYS A 29 23.22 26.33 1.33
CA LYS A 29 22.84 25.19 0.48
C LYS A 29 21.67 24.42 1.09
N LEU A 30 21.69 24.16 2.40
CA LEU A 30 20.62 23.49 3.11
C LEU A 30 19.32 24.31 3.10
N GLU A 31 19.40 25.62 3.29
CA GLU A 31 18.25 26.53 3.18
C GLU A 31 17.64 26.51 1.78
N ALA A 32 18.47 26.54 0.74
CA ALA A 32 17.99 26.43 -0.65
C ALA A 32 17.32 25.07 -0.92
N SER A 33 17.89 23.96 -0.44
CA SER A 33 17.28 22.64 -0.54
C SER A 33 15.96 22.56 0.24
N ALA A 34 15.89 23.16 1.43
CA ALA A 34 14.65 23.21 2.22
C ALA A 34 13.56 24.00 1.51
N GLY A 35 13.90 25.14 0.90
CA GLY A 35 12.97 25.92 0.07
C GLY A 35 12.42 25.11 -1.11
N ALA A 36 13.30 24.45 -1.87
CA ALA A 36 12.89 23.62 -3.00
C ALA A 36 11.96 22.46 -2.59
N LEU A 37 12.24 21.81 -1.44
CA LEU A 37 11.39 20.73 -0.92
C LEU A 37 10.01 21.24 -0.45
N ILE A 38 9.93 22.47 0.07
CA ILE A 38 8.66 23.10 0.44
C ILE A 38 7.81 23.36 -0.82
N ASP A 39 8.42 23.91 -1.86
CA ASP A 39 7.75 24.18 -3.12
C ASP A 39 7.29 22.88 -3.81
N GLU A 40 8.13 21.86 -3.82
CA GLU A 40 7.79 20.53 -4.35
C GLU A 40 6.62 19.92 -3.58
N LYS A 41 6.64 19.96 -2.24
CA LYS A 41 5.52 19.48 -1.41
C LYS A 41 4.22 20.22 -1.73
N ALA A 42 4.27 21.53 -1.91
CA ALA A 42 3.10 22.32 -2.28
C ALA A 42 2.55 21.90 -3.66
N ALA A 43 3.42 21.73 -4.65
CA ALA A 43 3.04 21.24 -5.97
C ALA A 43 2.45 19.83 -5.94
N GLN A 44 3.03 18.92 -5.14
CA GLN A 44 2.52 17.56 -4.96
C GLN A 44 1.14 17.54 -4.28
N LEU A 45 0.91 18.36 -3.26
CA LEU A 45 -0.41 18.47 -2.62
C LEU A 45 -1.46 18.99 -3.61
N ALA A 46 -1.13 19.97 -4.44
CA ALA A 46 -2.01 20.46 -5.50
C ALA A 46 -2.31 19.37 -6.54
N HIS A 47 -1.30 18.58 -6.93
CA HIS A 47 -1.46 17.47 -7.84
C HIS A 47 -2.35 16.37 -7.25
N VAL A 48 -2.12 15.95 -6.01
CA VAL A 48 -2.94 14.94 -5.31
C VAL A 48 -4.40 15.38 -5.28
N LYS A 49 -4.68 16.63 -4.93
CA LYS A 49 -6.04 17.17 -4.94
C LYS A 49 -6.67 17.08 -6.34
N LYS A 50 -5.94 17.49 -7.38
CA LYS A 50 -6.41 17.38 -8.77
C LYS A 50 -6.75 15.95 -9.16
N VAL A 51 -5.92 14.98 -8.78
CA VAL A 51 -6.15 13.56 -9.05
C VAL A 51 -7.35 13.03 -8.25
N GLU A 52 -7.51 13.43 -6.99
CA GLU A 52 -8.67 13.05 -6.18
C GLU A 52 -9.98 13.61 -6.78
N ASP A 53 -9.98 14.85 -7.26
CA ASP A 53 -11.12 15.47 -7.92
C ASP A 53 -11.47 14.73 -9.24
N LEU A 54 -10.44 14.36 -10.02
CA LEU A 54 -10.61 13.55 -11.24
C LEU A 54 -11.20 12.17 -10.95
N LEU A 55 -10.65 11.45 -9.96
CA LEU A 55 -11.16 10.13 -9.59
C LEU A 55 -12.60 10.21 -9.09
N ARG A 56 -12.94 11.28 -8.37
CA ARG A 56 -14.31 11.53 -7.91
C ARG A 56 -15.27 11.79 -9.08
N SER A 57 -14.85 12.54 -10.10
CA SER A 57 -15.69 12.79 -11.28
C SER A 57 -15.88 11.53 -12.12
N GLN A 58 -14.87 10.66 -12.21
CA GLN A 58 -14.89 9.43 -13.01
C GLN A 58 -15.45 8.21 -12.27
N ARG A 59 -15.81 8.35 -10.99
CA ARG A 59 -16.14 7.20 -10.13
C ARG A 59 -17.28 6.33 -10.66
N ALA A 60 -18.25 6.93 -11.36
CA ALA A 60 -19.40 6.23 -11.92
C ALA A 60 -19.01 5.44 -13.18
N ASP A 61 -18.06 5.96 -13.95
CA ASP A 61 -17.71 5.46 -15.28
C ASP A 61 -16.79 4.23 -15.23
N PHE A 62 -16.08 3.98 -14.12
CA PHE A 62 -15.11 2.88 -14.01
C PHE A 62 -15.66 1.52 -14.44
N PHE A 63 -16.92 1.26 -14.07
CA PHE A 63 -17.59 -0.03 -14.29
C PHE A 63 -18.95 0.13 -14.97
N ASP A 64 -19.32 1.34 -15.36
CA ASP A 64 -20.58 1.61 -16.05
C ASP A 64 -20.79 0.72 -17.29
N PRO A 65 -19.78 0.52 -18.17
CA PRO A 65 -19.95 -0.31 -19.37
C PRO A 65 -20.19 -1.80 -19.11
N VAL A 66 -20.04 -2.27 -17.86
CA VAL A 66 -20.22 -3.69 -17.52
C VAL A 66 -21.72 -3.98 -17.31
N PRO A 67 -22.31 -4.91 -18.08
CA PRO A 67 -23.70 -5.34 -17.88
C PRO A 67 -23.93 -5.93 -16.48
N GLU A 68 -25.16 -5.87 -15.98
CA GLU A 68 -25.50 -6.30 -14.61
C GLU A 68 -25.17 -7.78 -14.36
N GLU A 69 -25.40 -8.63 -15.37
CA GLU A 69 -25.11 -10.06 -15.34
C GLU A 69 -23.62 -10.36 -15.14
N HIS A 70 -22.73 -9.44 -15.49
CA HIS A 70 -21.27 -9.59 -15.41
C HIS A 70 -20.64 -8.87 -14.21
N ILE A 71 -21.45 -8.27 -13.31
CA ILE A 71 -20.92 -7.56 -12.13
C ILE A 71 -20.05 -8.47 -11.25
N ALA A 72 -20.43 -9.75 -11.12
CA ALA A 72 -19.67 -10.72 -10.31
C ALA A 72 -18.23 -10.95 -10.84
N GLU A 73 -18.01 -10.77 -12.14
CA GLU A 73 -16.72 -10.98 -12.80
C GLU A 73 -15.78 -9.77 -12.68
N ILE A 74 -16.31 -8.57 -12.34
CA ILE A 74 -15.52 -7.34 -12.20
C ILE A 74 -14.34 -7.56 -11.26
N THR A 75 -14.59 -8.18 -10.10
CA THR A 75 -13.55 -8.40 -9.10
C THR A 75 -12.45 -9.34 -9.61
N ASP A 76 -12.81 -10.39 -10.36
CA ASP A 76 -11.82 -11.28 -10.99
C ASP A 76 -10.98 -10.54 -12.02
N ALA A 77 -11.62 -9.76 -12.89
CA ALA A 77 -10.94 -8.98 -13.91
C ALA A 77 -9.99 -7.94 -13.28
N VAL A 78 -10.43 -7.26 -12.24
CA VAL A 78 -9.63 -6.29 -11.48
C VAL A 78 -8.39 -6.97 -10.88
N ILE A 79 -8.53 -8.14 -10.27
CA ILE A 79 -7.38 -8.83 -9.66
C ILE A 79 -6.46 -9.39 -10.74
N GLY A 80 -6.98 -10.13 -11.71
CA GLY A 80 -6.19 -10.80 -12.73
C GLY A 80 -5.52 -9.84 -13.73
N ARG A 81 -6.15 -8.71 -14.06
CA ARG A 81 -5.67 -7.77 -15.09
C ARG A 81 -5.07 -6.49 -14.53
N CYS A 82 -5.33 -6.13 -13.27
CA CYS A 82 -4.89 -4.84 -12.72
C CYS A 82 -4.08 -4.97 -11.43
N ALA A 83 -4.57 -5.68 -10.41
CA ALA A 83 -3.84 -5.79 -9.14
C ALA A 83 -2.65 -6.75 -9.28
N GLY A 84 -2.90 -8.01 -9.67
CA GLY A 84 -1.90 -9.05 -9.78
C GLY A 84 -0.66 -8.66 -10.61
N PRO A 85 -0.82 -8.20 -11.86
CA PRO A 85 0.32 -7.80 -12.69
C PRO A 85 1.16 -6.67 -12.07
N ARG A 86 0.54 -5.73 -11.34
CA ARG A 86 1.26 -4.63 -10.68
C ARG A 86 2.01 -5.07 -9.44
N LEU A 87 1.54 -6.09 -8.71
CA LEU A 87 2.27 -6.66 -7.59
C LEU A 87 3.62 -7.27 -8.03
N ALA A 88 3.71 -7.76 -9.27
CA ALA A 88 4.93 -8.30 -9.85
C ALA A 88 5.96 -7.21 -10.27
N LEU A 89 5.55 -5.94 -10.34
CA LEU A 89 6.45 -4.83 -10.71
C LEU A 89 7.35 -4.37 -9.55
N GLY A 90 6.90 -4.60 -8.31
CA GLY A 90 7.67 -4.32 -7.11
C GLY A 90 6.83 -3.72 -5.97
N ALA A 91 7.49 -3.46 -4.84
CA ALA A 91 6.83 -3.04 -3.61
C ALA A 91 6.11 -1.68 -3.72
N ALA A 92 6.63 -0.74 -4.52
CA ALA A 92 6.00 0.56 -4.72
C ALA A 92 4.66 0.44 -5.46
N ASP A 93 4.61 -0.35 -6.53
CA ASP A 93 3.39 -0.65 -7.30
C ASP A 93 2.39 -1.48 -6.49
N ALA A 94 2.89 -2.44 -5.70
CA ALA A 94 2.08 -3.22 -4.79
C ALA A 94 1.41 -2.35 -3.70
N LEU A 95 2.14 -1.39 -3.14
CA LEU A 95 1.59 -0.40 -2.22
C LEU A 95 0.59 0.52 -2.92
N TYR A 96 0.91 1.01 -4.12
CA TYR A 96 0.02 1.84 -4.92
C TYR A 96 -1.32 1.14 -5.17
N THR A 97 -1.31 -0.13 -5.59
CA THR A 97 -2.54 -0.88 -5.82
C THR A 97 -3.40 -1.02 -4.57
N ALA A 98 -2.80 -1.35 -3.41
CA ALA A 98 -3.53 -1.41 -2.15
C ALA A 98 -4.19 -0.08 -1.83
N LYS A 99 -3.45 1.03 -1.96
CA LYS A 99 -3.97 2.39 -1.73
C LYS A 99 -5.03 2.79 -2.75
N PHE A 100 -4.86 2.43 -4.02
CA PHE A 100 -5.81 2.75 -5.08
C PHE A 100 -7.18 2.12 -4.80
N PHE A 101 -7.25 0.83 -4.47
CA PHE A 101 -8.54 0.18 -4.18
C PHE A 101 -9.16 0.65 -2.86
N GLN A 102 -8.35 1.03 -1.86
CA GLN A 102 -8.85 1.73 -0.66
C GLN A 102 -9.51 3.07 -1.02
N ARG A 103 -8.90 3.84 -1.93
CA ARG A 103 -9.45 5.12 -2.41
C ARG A 103 -10.70 4.91 -3.25
N LEU A 104 -10.70 3.92 -4.14
CA LEU A 104 -11.86 3.56 -4.96
C LEU A 104 -13.07 3.18 -4.09
N HIS A 105 -12.83 2.40 -3.03
CA HIS A 105 -13.83 2.10 -2.01
C HIS A 105 -14.35 3.36 -1.31
N ALA A 106 -13.46 4.24 -0.84
CA ALA A 106 -13.83 5.47 -0.15
C ALA A 106 -14.64 6.43 -1.04
N LEU A 107 -14.37 6.44 -2.35
CA LEU A 107 -15.13 7.21 -3.34
C LEU A 107 -16.55 6.67 -3.59
N GLY A 108 -16.79 5.40 -3.23
CA GLY A 108 -18.06 4.72 -3.43
C GLY A 108 -18.32 4.38 -4.89
N ALA A 109 -17.32 3.86 -5.60
CA ALA A 109 -17.48 3.44 -6.99
C ALA A 109 -18.62 2.41 -7.14
N PRO A 110 -19.61 2.65 -8.02
CA PRO A 110 -20.69 1.69 -8.29
C PRO A 110 -20.17 0.36 -8.83
N LYS A 111 -20.94 -0.73 -8.65
CA LYS A 111 -20.63 -2.09 -9.12
C LYS A 111 -19.34 -2.73 -8.58
N PHE A 112 -18.53 -2.00 -7.79
CA PHE A 112 -17.31 -2.52 -7.20
C PHE A 112 -17.54 -3.11 -5.80
N SER A 113 -17.48 -4.45 -5.70
CA SER A 113 -17.52 -5.14 -4.42
C SER A 113 -16.18 -5.10 -3.70
N THR A 114 -16.04 -4.16 -2.77
CA THR A 114 -14.83 -4.06 -1.93
C THR A 114 -14.67 -5.28 -1.03
N LEU A 115 -15.77 -5.80 -0.48
CA LEU A 115 -15.71 -7.00 0.38
C LEU A 115 -15.23 -8.23 -0.41
N GLN A 116 -15.75 -8.44 -1.63
CA GLN A 116 -15.29 -9.54 -2.49
C GLN A 116 -13.86 -9.31 -2.99
N TYR A 117 -13.48 -8.05 -3.27
CA TYR A 117 -12.11 -7.72 -3.65
C TYR A 117 -11.11 -8.15 -2.58
N TYR A 118 -11.33 -7.78 -1.32
CA TYR A 118 -10.45 -8.21 -0.24
C TYR A 118 -10.48 -9.72 -0.04
N ASP A 119 -11.65 -10.35 -0.14
CA ASP A 119 -11.75 -11.81 -0.05
C ASP A 119 -10.89 -12.52 -1.10
N LYS A 120 -10.92 -12.04 -2.35
CA LYS A 120 -10.10 -12.59 -3.44
C LYS A 120 -8.62 -12.24 -3.29
N VAL A 121 -8.25 -11.06 -2.80
CA VAL A 121 -6.84 -10.74 -2.43
C VAL A 121 -6.29 -11.80 -1.48
N PHE A 122 -7.01 -12.16 -0.42
CA PHE A 122 -6.54 -13.19 0.51
C PHE A 122 -6.62 -14.61 -0.05
N LYS A 123 -7.61 -14.92 -0.90
CA LYS A 123 -7.77 -16.26 -1.47
C LYS A 123 -6.81 -16.57 -2.61
N GLU A 124 -6.51 -15.59 -3.45
CA GLU A 124 -5.79 -15.77 -4.72
C GLU A 124 -4.36 -15.25 -4.67
N LEU A 125 -4.13 -14.08 -4.05
CA LEU A 125 -2.78 -13.50 -4.00
C LEU A 125 -1.93 -14.08 -2.86
N THR A 126 -2.53 -14.42 -1.72
CA THR A 126 -1.74 -14.98 -0.61
C THR A 126 -1.04 -16.31 -0.96
N PRO A 127 -1.67 -17.27 -1.66
CA PRO A 127 -1.00 -18.51 -2.08
C PRO A 127 0.17 -18.30 -3.05
N THR A 128 0.29 -17.16 -3.74
CA THR A 128 1.43 -16.93 -4.64
C THR A 128 2.75 -16.90 -3.89
N LEU A 129 2.73 -16.66 -2.57
CA LEU A 129 3.90 -16.71 -1.69
C LEU A 129 4.71 -18.01 -1.84
N PHE A 130 4.08 -19.14 -2.18
CA PHE A 130 4.77 -20.42 -2.38
C PHE A 130 5.67 -20.45 -3.62
N CYS A 131 5.37 -19.64 -4.64
CA CYS A 131 6.08 -19.61 -5.91
C CYS A 131 6.73 -18.26 -6.20
N SER A 132 6.69 -17.34 -5.24
CA SER A 132 7.30 -16.01 -5.34
C SER A 132 8.81 -16.06 -5.08
N THR A 133 9.55 -15.26 -5.84
CA THR A 133 10.90 -14.83 -5.48
C THR A 133 10.87 -13.93 -4.24
N GLU A 134 12.03 -13.67 -3.63
CA GLU A 134 12.13 -12.76 -2.48
C GLU A 134 11.55 -11.36 -2.78
N HIS A 135 11.79 -10.86 -4.00
CA HIS A 135 11.28 -9.56 -4.43
C HIS A 135 9.75 -9.54 -4.53
N GLU A 136 9.17 -10.57 -5.15
CA GLU A 136 7.71 -10.69 -5.30
C GLU A 136 7.03 -10.92 -3.94
N ALA A 137 7.65 -11.68 -3.05
CA ALA A 137 7.17 -11.88 -1.68
C ALA A 137 7.18 -10.57 -0.87
N ALA A 138 8.22 -9.75 -1.03
CA ALA A 138 8.29 -8.43 -0.41
C ALA A 138 7.20 -7.49 -0.94
N ALA A 139 6.95 -7.51 -2.26
CA ALA A 139 5.89 -6.72 -2.88
C ALA A 139 4.49 -7.15 -2.38
N LEU A 140 4.21 -8.46 -2.38
CA LEU A 140 2.97 -9.01 -1.80
C LEU A 140 2.82 -8.63 -0.33
N GLY A 141 3.90 -8.71 0.45
CA GLY A 141 3.92 -8.29 1.86
C GLY A 141 3.52 -6.82 2.04
N ALA A 142 4.08 -5.91 1.24
CA ALA A 142 3.71 -4.49 1.27
C ALA A 142 2.24 -4.25 0.94
N HIS A 143 1.70 -4.96 -0.06
CA HIS A 143 0.28 -4.89 -0.42
C HIS A 143 -0.63 -5.38 0.72
N LEU A 144 -0.30 -6.54 1.30
CA LEU A 144 -1.08 -7.14 2.38
C LEU A 144 -1.02 -6.29 3.64
N ASP A 145 0.14 -5.74 4.01
CA ASP A 145 0.26 -4.88 5.19
C ASP A 145 -0.60 -3.61 5.05
N ALA A 146 -0.50 -2.92 3.92
CA ALA A 146 -1.30 -1.74 3.63
C ALA A 146 -2.81 -2.05 3.64
N THR A 147 -3.21 -3.21 3.13
CA THR A 147 -4.60 -3.69 3.14
C THR A 147 -5.08 -4.00 4.54
N LEU A 148 -4.29 -4.77 5.31
CA LEU A 148 -4.62 -5.16 6.67
C LEU A 148 -4.67 -3.97 7.63
N ALA A 149 -3.90 -2.91 7.41
CA ALA A 149 -3.98 -1.70 8.22
C ALA A 149 -5.41 -1.12 8.25
N VAL A 150 -6.07 -1.03 7.09
CA VAL A 150 -7.45 -0.54 6.99
C VAL A 150 -8.44 -1.55 7.57
N LEU A 151 -8.29 -2.83 7.22
CA LEU A 151 -9.19 -3.88 7.71
C LEU A 151 -9.13 -4.05 9.24
N LYS A 152 -7.95 -3.94 9.84
CA LYS A 152 -7.78 -3.95 11.31
C LYS A 152 -8.49 -2.76 11.95
N ARG A 153 -8.39 -1.56 11.37
CA ARG A 153 -9.10 -0.38 11.88
C ARG A 153 -10.61 -0.65 11.92
N TRP A 154 -11.17 -1.14 10.82
CA TRP A 154 -12.58 -1.53 10.75
C TRP A 154 -12.96 -2.67 11.71
N ARG A 155 -12.05 -3.61 11.96
CA ARG A 155 -12.26 -4.74 12.88
C ARG A 155 -12.33 -4.32 14.34
N PHE A 156 -11.52 -3.35 14.75
CA PHE A 156 -11.36 -2.95 16.16
C PHE A 156 -12.11 -1.66 16.52
N ASP A 157 -12.56 -0.91 15.53
CA ASP A 157 -13.37 0.30 15.71
C ASP A 157 -14.67 0.16 14.90
N GLU A 158 -15.77 -0.15 15.59
CA GLU A 158 -17.10 -0.29 14.99
C GLU A 158 -17.63 1.04 14.45
N GLY A 159 -17.24 2.17 15.04
CA GLY A 159 -17.58 3.50 14.53
C GLY A 159 -16.95 3.73 13.16
N ALA A 160 -15.64 3.47 13.06
CA ALA A 160 -14.92 3.54 11.78
C ALA A 160 -15.49 2.54 10.75
N TYR A 161 -15.85 1.32 11.16
CA TYR A 161 -16.52 0.37 10.27
C TYR A 161 -17.81 0.95 9.69
N ARG A 162 -18.67 1.51 10.54
CA ARG A 162 -19.96 2.05 10.11
C ARG A 162 -19.79 3.21 9.13
N GLU A 163 -18.88 4.13 9.42
CA GLU A 163 -18.68 5.36 8.63
C GLU A 163 -17.86 5.14 7.34
N GLU A 164 -16.88 4.24 7.38
CA GLU A 164 -15.92 4.09 6.30
C GLU A 164 -16.20 2.89 5.42
N ALA A 165 -16.64 1.77 6.00
CA ALA A 165 -16.86 0.51 5.28
C ALA A 165 -18.34 0.33 4.94
N ALA A 166 -19.19 0.15 5.96
CA ALA A 166 -20.61 -0.15 5.77
C ALA A 166 -21.34 0.98 5.04
N ALA A 167 -21.02 2.25 5.26
CA ALA A 167 -21.65 3.36 4.54
C ALA A 167 -21.36 3.37 3.01
N ARG A 168 -20.41 2.57 2.51
CA ARG A 168 -20.02 2.53 1.09
C ARG A 168 -20.70 1.39 0.35
N PRO A 169 -21.05 1.56 -0.94
CA PRO A 169 -21.72 0.52 -1.74
C PRO A 169 -20.91 -0.78 -1.84
N GLY A 170 -19.59 -0.72 -1.70
CA GLY A 170 -18.73 -1.90 -1.78
C GLY A 170 -18.91 -2.95 -0.66
N PHE A 171 -19.71 -2.66 0.37
CA PHE A 171 -20.07 -3.57 1.45
C PHE A 171 -21.52 -4.08 1.39
N CYS A 172 -22.24 -3.80 0.30
CA CYS A 172 -23.51 -4.43 0.01
C CYS A 172 -23.31 -5.92 -0.28
N VAL A 173 -24.15 -6.80 0.28
CA VAL A 173 -24.07 -8.25 0.00
C VAL A 173 -24.55 -8.61 -1.42
N ASN A 174 -25.30 -7.73 -2.07
CA ASN A 174 -25.61 -7.84 -3.50
C ASN A 174 -25.52 -6.45 -4.16
N PHE A 175 -25.26 -6.42 -5.47
CA PHE A 175 -25.19 -5.19 -6.28
C PHE A 175 -26.40 -5.02 -7.20
N VAL A 176 -27.43 -5.86 -7.02
CA VAL A 176 -28.62 -5.91 -7.89
C VAL A 176 -29.65 -4.85 -7.46
N THR A 177 -29.67 -4.50 -6.17
CA THR A 177 -30.61 -3.52 -5.61
C THR A 177 -29.85 -2.48 -4.78
N GLU A 178 -30.16 -1.19 -4.94
CA GLU A 178 -29.51 -0.11 -4.17
C GLU A 178 -29.70 -0.27 -2.65
N ASP A 179 -30.82 -0.86 -2.22
CA ASP A 179 -31.16 -1.15 -0.83
C ASP A 179 -30.70 -2.53 -0.34
N ALA A 180 -29.74 -3.13 -1.04
CA ALA A 180 -29.16 -4.39 -0.61
C ALA A 180 -28.68 -4.30 0.85
N PRO A 181 -28.93 -5.35 1.66
CA PRO A 181 -28.41 -5.38 3.00
C PRO A 181 -26.89 -5.22 2.96
N ARG A 182 -26.35 -4.57 3.98
CA ARG A 182 -24.93 -4.34 4.12
C ARG A 182 -24.38 -5.31 5.13
N ALA A 183 -23.16 -5.79 4.92
CA ALA A 183 -22.52 -6.66 5.91
C ALA A 183 -22.51 -5.95 7.27
N SER A 184 -23.00 -6.63 8.30
CA SER A 184 -22.90 -6.16 9.68
C SER A 184 -21.45 -6.24 10.17
N HIS A 185 -21.12 -5.51 11.24
CA HIS A 185 -19.78 -5.57 11.84
C HIS A 185 -19.44 -7.00 12.30
N ALA A 186 -20.42 -7.72 12.85
CA ALA A 186 -20.25 -9.11 13.27
C ALA A 186 -19.92 -10.03 12.08
N GLU A 187 -20.64 -9.91 10.96
CA GLU A 187 -20.35 -10.68 9.74
C GLU A 187 -18.96 -10.34 9.17
N PHE A 188 -18.60 -9.05 9.14
CA PHE A 188 -17.28 -8.62 8.75
C PHE A 188 -16.18 -9.23 9.63
N ASN A 189 -16.37 -9.27 10.95
CA ASN A 189 -15.41 -9.84 11.89
C ASN A 189 -15.18 -11.33 11.63
N LEU A 190 -16.24 -12.10 11.34
CA LEU A 190 -16.13 -13.51 10.98
C LEU A 190 -15.34 -13.71 9.68
N VAL A 191 -15.55 -12.82 8.69
CA VAL A 191 -14.82 -12.85 7.43
C VAL A 191 -13.35 -12.46 7.63
N PHE A 192 -13.08 -11.43 8.43
CA PHE A 192 -11.73 -11.00 8.80
C PHE A 192 -10.94 -12.11 9.48
N ASP A 193 -11.54 -12.83 10.43
CA ASP A 193 -10.89 -13.94 11.13
C ASP A 193 -10.54 -15.09 10.18
N LYS A 194 -11.39 -15.34 9.16
CA LYS A 194 -11.09 -16.31 8.08
C LYS A 194 -9.90 -15.86 7.24
N TRP A 195 -9.81 -14.58 6.90
CA TRP A 195 -8.68 -14.01 6.15
C TRP A 195 -7.38 -14.11 6.96
N GLN A 196 -7.38 -13.71 8.23
CA GLN A 196 -6.21 -13.85 9.12
C GLN A 196 -5.74 -15.30 9.24
N THR A 197 -6.68 -16.23 9.47
CA THR A 197 -6.38 -17.66 9.56
C THR A 197 -5.75 -18.17 8.26
N ARG A 198 -6.24 -17.72 7.10
CA ARG A 198 -5.69 -18.11 5.79
C ARG A 198 -4.25 -17.63 5.61
N ILE A 199 -3.97 -16.36 5.89
CA ILE A 199 -2.61 -15.80 5.81
C ILE A 199 -1.67 -16.59 6.70
N GLY A 200 -2.06 -16.82 7.97
CA GLY A 200 -1.26 -17.60 8.91
C GLY A 200 -0.96 -19.01 8.42
N LYS A 201 -1.96 -19.72 7.90
CA LYS A 201 -1.78 -21.06 7.32
C LYS A 201 -0.81 -21.07 6.15
N VAL A 202 -0.97 -20.14 5.21
CA VAL A 202 -0.10 -20.05 4.03
C VAL A 202 1.32 -19.69 4.43
N ALA A 203 1.52 -18.68 5.29
CA ALA A 203 2.84 -18.27 5.75
C ALA A 203 3.57 -19.40 6.50
N ILE A 204 2.89 -20.09 7.42
CA ILE A 204 3.47 -21.23 8.14
C ILE A 204 3.86 -22.34 7.17
N ALA A 205 3.01 -22.66 6.20
CA ALA A 205 3.30 -23.69 5.21
C ALA A 205 4.46 -23.30 4.29
N ALA A 206 4.56 -22.03 3.86
CA ALA A 206 5.68 -21.53 3.06
C ALA A 206 7.01 -21.62 3.83
N LEU A 207 7.01 -21.22 5.11
CA LEU A 207 8.17 -21.32 5.99
C LEU A 207 8.60 -22.78 6.24
N ARG A 208 7.63 -23.70 6.35
CA ARG A 208 7.91 -25.14 6.50
C ARG A 208 8.37 -25.79 5.19
N GLY A 209 7.87 -25.32 4.05
CA GLY A 209 8.22 -25.82 2.72
C GLY A 209 9.64 -25.48 2.26
N GLY A 210 10.24 -24.41 2.80
CA GLY A 210 11.59 -23.95 2.47
C GLY A 210 12.77 -24.78 3.02
N GLY A 211 12.51 -25.83 3.81
CA GLY A 211 13.55 -26.65 4.47
C GLY A 211 13.77 -28.05 3.89
N GLY A 212 13.25 -28.33 2.70
CA GLY A 212 13.15 -29.69 2.17
C GLY A 212 13.85 -29.92 0.84
N GLY A 213 15.10 -29.46 0.69
CA GLY A 213 15.99 -30.00 -0.33
C GLY A 213 16.14 -31.50 -0.10
N LYS A 214 15.29 -32.31 -0.74
CA LYS A 214 15.48 -33.75 -0.84
C LYS A 214 16.82 -33.99 -1.52
N LYS A 215 17.89 -34.14 -0.72
CA LYS A 215 19.00 -34.99 -1.11
C LYS A 215 18.39 -36.36 -1.40
N LYS A 216 18.20 -36.68 -2.68
CA LYS A 216 18.22 -38.07 -3.12
C LYS A 216 19.64 -38.57 -2.83
N ALA A 217 19.90 -38.95 -1.59
CA ALA A 217 20.99 -39.83 -1.26
C ALA A 217 20.59 -41.21 -1.78
N GLY A 218 21.43 -41.76 -2.65
CA GLY A 218 21.29 -43.10 -3.19
C GLY A 218 21.38 -44.18 -2.12
N GLY A 219 20.93 -45.36 -2.53
CA GLY A 219 20.84 -46.61 -1.79
C GLY A 219 19.62 -47.33 -2.36
N GLY A 220 19.72 -48.30 -3.26
CA GLY A 220 20.70 -49.38 -3.35
C GLY A 220 19.88 -50.67 -3.28
N GLY A 221 19.86 -51.45 -4.35
CA GLY A 221 19.07 -52.66 -4.54
C GLY A 221 18.84 -52.91 -6.02
#